data_AF-A0A7C1DU25-F1
#
_entry.id   AF-A0A7C1DU25-F1
#
_cell.length_a   1.000
_cell.length_b   1.000
_cell.length_c   1.000
_cell.angle_alpha   90.00
_cell.angle_beta   90.00
_cell.angle_gamma   90.00
#
_symmetry.space_group_name_H-M   'P 1'
#
loop_
_entity.id
_entity.type
_entity.pdbx_description
1 polymer ?
#
loop_
_entity_poly.entity_id
_entity_poly.type
_entity_poly.pdbx_seq_one_letter_code
_entity_poly.pdbx_strand_id
1 'polypeptide(L)'
;MLCDFHASVREGSAPLTVQFSDASPAVAGRWSWGFGDGAISTEQNPTHVYTSPGSYSVYLHIEDEDGERYGKIKNGYITVTEPPVPPQTEFSADATSGEAPLTVSFTDLSSGSPTSWAWEFGDGGASADRNPVHEYTVPGTYTVTLTAGNEFGSIARTREGYITVTAPAPPPTDPTEEPTAPPTEEPTGEPTRDPDDDRWRDDDDDDDDDDDDDDDDDDGDDDDDGDRRRDDRRRDERWR
;
A
#
# COMPACT_ATOMS: atom_id res chain seq x y z
N MET A 1 4.69 -58.63 -17.85
CA MET A 1 5.42 -57.98 -16.75
C MET A 1 4.75 -56.65 -16.42
N LEU A 2 4.76 -56.18 -15.17
CA LEU A 2 4.24 -54.86 -14.81
C LEU A 2 5.39 -53.85 -14.78
N CYS A 3 5.43 -52.93 -15.73
CA CYS A 3 6.32 -51.76 -15.63
C CYS A 3 5.81 -50.80 -14.56
N ASP A 4 6.73 -50.21 -13.81
CA ASP A 4 6.43 -49.12 -12.91
C ASP A 4 7.60 -48.16 -12.77
N PHE A 5 7.31 -46.97 -12.27
CA PHE A 5 8.32 -45.94 -12.02
C PHE A 5 7.84 -44.98 -10.94
N HIS A 6 8.76 -44.23 -10.35
CA HIS A 6 8.41 -43.10 -9.50
C HIS A 6 9.16 -41.83 -9.90
N ALA A 7 8.61 -40.69 -9.48
CA ALA A 7 9.24 -39.38 -9.58
C ALA A 7 9.66 -38.89 -8.20
N SER A 8 10.75 -38.14 -8.12
CA SER A 8 11.23 -37.51 -6.87
C SER A 8 10.24 -36.48 -6.31
N VAL A 9 9.55 -35.77 -7.19
CA VAL A 9 8.53 -34.76 -6.89
C VAL A 9 7.44 -34.84 -7.96
N ARG A 10 6.20 -34.50 -7.59
CA ARG A 10 5.05 -34.53 -8.52
C ARG A 10 4.36 -33.19 -8.69
N GLU A 11 4.70 -32.21 -7.86
CA GLU A 11 4.10 -30.89 -7.90
C GLU A 11 5.12 -29.81 -7.55
N GLY A 12 4.99 -28.64 -8.16
CA GLY A 12 5.83 -27.47 -7.91
C GLY A 12 5.66 -26.41 -9.00
N SER A 13 6.29 -25.25 -8.82
CA SER A 13 6.27 -24.19 -9.82
C SER A 13 7.32 -24.41 -10.91
N ALA A 14 7.06 -23.84 -12.09
CA ALA A 14 8.05 -23.84 -13.17
C ALA A 14 9.24 -22.91 -12.83
N PRO A 15 10.49 -23.27 -13.20
CA PRO A 15 10.89 -24.55 -13.77
C PRO A 15 10.98 -25.66 -12.71
N LEU A 16 10.31 -26.80 -12.94
CA LEU A 16 10.32 -27.95 -12.03
C LEU A 16 11.28 -29.02 -12.54
N THR A 17 12.37 -29.28 -11.80
CA THR A 17 13.29 -30.38 -12.07
C THR A 17 12.81 -31.66 -11.39
N VAL A 18 12.60 -32.72 -12.16
CA VAL A 18 12.09 -34.01 -11.70
C VAL A 18 13.08 -35.11 -12.04
N GLN A 19 13.48 -35.88 -11.04
CA GLN A 19 14.22 -37.13 -11.25
C GLN A 19 13.22 -38.27 -11.35
N PHE A 20 13.28 -39.03 -12.45
CA PHE A 20 12.53 -40.26 -12.62
C PHE A 20 13.40 -41.47 -12.28
N SER A 21 12.78 -42.48 -11.68
CA SER A 21 13.44 -43.74 -11.39
C SER A 21 12.58 -44.90 -11.86
N ASP A 22 13.20 -45.80 -12.62
CA ASP A 22 12.61 -47.07 -13.00
C ASP A 22 12.41 -47.93 -11.75
N ALA A 23 11.18 -48.45 -11.58
CA ALA A 23 10.81 -49.36 -10.51
C ALA A 23 10.29 -50.70 -11.07
N SER A 24 10.60 -50.97 -12.34
CA SER A 24 10.24 -52.22 -13.00
C SER A 24 11.09 -53.38 -12.45
N PRO A 25 10.57 -54.63 -12.49
CA PRO A 25 11.38 -55.81 -12.20
C PRO A 25 12.66 -55.82 -13.05
N ALA A 26 13.76 -56.33 -12.49
CA ALA A 26 15.07 -56.34 -13.15
C ALA A 26 14.98 -56.98 -14.54
N VAL A 27 15.06 -56.15 -15.57
CA VAL A 27 15.13 -56.53 -16.97
C VAL A 27 16.35 -55.87 -17.60
N ALA A 28 17.12 -56.65 -18.36
CA ALA A 28 18.04 -56.09 -19.32
C ALA A 28 17.20 -55.60 -20.51
N GLY A 29 17.24 -54.30 -20.78
CA GLY A 29 16.40 -53.72 -21.82
C GLY A 29 16.75 -52.28 -22.17
N ARG A 30 16.05 -51.75 -23.16
CA ARG A 30 16.11 -50.35 -23.60
C ARG A 30 14.94 -49.59 -22.99
N TRP A 31 15.22 -48.49 -22.29
CA TRP A 31 14.20 -47.59 -21.77
C TRP A 31 13.79 -46.55 -22.82
N SER A 32 12.53 -46.18 -22.81
CA SER A 32 11.99 -45.05 -23.59
C SER A 32 10.94 -44.34 -22.75
N TRP A 33 11.29 -43.14 -22.32
CA TRP A 33 10.45 -42.24 -21.57
C TRP A 33 9.81 -41.22 -22.50
N GLY A 34 8.59 -40.82 -22.17
CA GLY A 34 8.06 -39.53 -22.61
C GLY A 34 7.42 -38.81 -21.45
N PHE A 35 7.72 -37.52 -21.36
CA PHE A 35 7.42 -36.70 -20.19
C PHE A 35 6.09 -35.95 -20.30
N GLY A 36 5.40 -36.04 -21.44
CA GLY A 36 4.09 -35.42 -21.68
C GLY A 36 4.15 -34.01 -22.29
N ASP A 37 5.34 -33.43 -22.44
CA ASP A 37 5.62 -32.12 -23.03
C ASP A 37 6.29 -32.20 -24.43
N GLY A 38 6.41 -33.41 -24.97
CA GLY A 38 7.09 -33.70 -26.23
C GLY A 38 8.56 -34.11 -26.07
N ALA A 39 9.15 -33.94 -24.89
CA ALA A 39 10.49 -34.44 -24.60
C ALA A 39 10.47 -35.96 -24.32
N ILE A 40 11.58 -36.62 -24.67
CA ILE A 40 11.80 -38.05 -24.50
C ILE A 40 13.17 -38.31 -23.89
N SER A 41 13.37 -39.50 -23.29
CA SER A 41 14.69 -39.96 -22.85
C SER A 41 14.82 -41.48 -23.01
N THR A 42 16.05 -41.96 -23.13
CA THR A 42 16.38 -43.40 -23.17
C THR A 42 17.22 -43.87 -21.99
N GLU A 43 17.49 -42.99 -21.03
CA GLU A 43 18.17 -43.34 -19.79
C GLU A 43 17.26 -44.18 -18.88
N GLN A 44 17.84 -45.06 -18.08
CA GLN A 44 17.07 -45.81 -17.09
C GLN A 44 16.44 -44.90 -16.03
N ASN A 45 17.20 -43.90 -15.55
CA ASN A 45 16.79 -42.98 -14.49
C ASN A 45 17.05 -41.53 -14.94
N PRO A 46 16.22 -40.96 -15.85
CA PRO A 46 16.46 -39.63 -16.40
C PRO A 46 16.08 -38.51 -15.43
N THR A 47 16.80 -37.41 -15.50
CA THR A 47 16.34 -36.12 -14.98
C THR A 47 15.66 -35.33 -16.12
N HIS A 48 14.52 -34.70 -15.83
CA HIS A 48 13.82 -33.84 -16.77
C HIS A 48 13.42 -32.52 -16.12
N VAL A 49 13.34 -31.44 -16.91
CA VAL A 49 12.95 -30.10 -16.43
C VAL A 49 11.71 -29.64 -17.17
N TYR A 50 10.61 -29.46 -16.43
CA TYR A 50 9.37 -28.87 -16.94
C TYR A 50 9.42 -27.35 -16.80
N THR A 51 9.50 -26.64 -17.92
CA THR A 51 9.65 -25.17 -17.94
C THR A 51 8.34 -24.41 -18.00
N SER A 52 7.22 -25.10 -18.27
CA SER A 52 5.91 -24.48 -18.44
C SER A 52 4.91 -25.04 -17.44
N PRO A 53 3.94 -24.24 -16.96
CA PRO A 53 2.83 -24.76 -16.17
C PRO A 53 1.97 -25.73 -16.98
N GLY A 54 1.46 -26.76 -16.32
CA GLY A 54 0.63 -27.79 -16.96
C GLY A 54 0.52 -29.06 -16.13
N SER A 55 -0.37 -29.96 -16.55
CA SER A 55 -0.45 -31.32 -16.03
C SER A 55 0.08 -32.29 -17.07
N TYR A 56 1.12 -33.04 -16.72
CA TYR A 56 1.90 -33.87 -17.63
C TYR A 56 1.70 -35.35 -17.35
N SER A 57 1.29 -36.09 -18.37
CA SER A 57 1.22 -37.54 -18.36
C SER A 57 2.57 -38.13 -18.74
N VAL A 58 3.14 -38.94 -17.84
CA VAL A 58 4.45 -39.57 -18.05
C VAL A 58 4.25 -41.01 -18.46
N TYR A 59 5.00 -41.45 -19.45
CA TYR A 59 5.04 -42.86 -19.85
C TYR A 59 6.47 -43.40 -19.89
N LEU A 60 6.57 -44.69 -19.57
CA LEU A 60 7.78 -45.49 -19.68
C LEU A 60 7.46 -46.71 -20.53
N HIS A 61 8.23 -46.93 -21.59
CA HIS A 61 8.32 -48.19 -22.30
C HIS A 61 9.67 -48.85 -22.05
N ILE A 62 9.67 -50.16 -21.86
CA ILE A 62 10.87 -50.99 -21.80
C ILE A 62 10.76 -52.05 -22.88
N GLU A 63 11.81 -52.17 -23.69
CA GLU A 63 11.97 -53.26 -24.65
C GLU A 63 13.06 -54.21 -24.16
N ASP A 64 12.74 -55.49 -24.01
CA ASP A 64 13.73 -56.50 -23.58
C ASP A 64 14.62 -56.98 -24.74
N GLU A 65 15.55 -57.89 -24.44
CA GLU A 65 16.51 -58.42 -25.44
C GLU A 65 15.84 -59.24 -26.55
N ASP A 66 14.68 -59.84 -26.26
CA ASP A 66 13.87 -60.59 -27.23
C ASP A 66 12.97 -59.67 -28.09
N GLY A 67 12.93 -58.37 -27.78
CA GLY A 67 12.17 -57.35 -28.49
C GLY A 67 10.72 -57.20 -28.00
N GLU A 68 10.35 -57.83 -26.89
CA GLU A 68 9.04 -57.66 -26.28
C GLU A 68 8.95 -56.31 -25.57
N ARG A 69 7.80 -55.63 -25.73
CA ARG A 69 7.60 -54.26 -25.23
C ARG A 69 6.61 -54.23 -24.09
N TYR A 70 7.03 -53.61 -22.99
CA TYR A 70 6.21 -53.35 -21.82
C TYR A 70 6.04 -51.84 -21.63
N GLY A 71 4.89 -51.40 -21.15
CA GLY A 71 4.57 -49.98 -21.02
C GLY A 71 3.81 -49.66 -19.74
N LYS A 72 4.10 -48.49 -19.18
CA LYS A 72 3.32 -47.88 -18.10
C LYS A 72 3.08 -46.42 -18.41
N ILE A 73 1.82 -46.00 -18.29
CA ILE A 73 1.42 -44.60 -18.39
C ILE A 73 0.84 -44.17 -17.05
N LYS A 74 1.28 -43.01 -16.54
CA LYS A 74 0.67 -42.33 -15.39
C LYS A 74 0.14 -40.98 -15.89
N ASN A 75 -1.19 -40.88 -15.98
CA ASN A 75 -1.85 -39.67 -16.49
C ASN A 75 -1.81 -38.57 -15.45
N GLY A 76 -1.49 -37.34 -15.86
CA GLY A 76 -1.39 -36.18 -14.96
C GLY A 76 -0.44 -36.41 -13.79
N TYR A 77 0.66 -37.14 -14.03
CA TYR A 77 1.54 -37.61 -12.97
C TYR A 77 2.39 -36.50 -12.37
N ILE A 78 2.71 -35.48 -13.17
CA ILE A 78 3.43 -34.27 -12.74
C ILE A 78 2.51 -33.07 -12.98
N THR A 79 2.38 -32.21 -11.97
CA THR A 79 1.64 -30.95 -12.05
C THR A 79 2.60 -29.79 -11.83
N VAL A 80 2.70 -28.90 -12.79
CA VAL A 80 3.56 -27.73 -12.73
C VAL A 80 2.68 -26.49 -12.69
N THR A 81 2.87 -25.66 -11.69
CA THR A 81 2.15 -24.39 -11.53
C THR A 81 2.98 -23.22 -12.03
N GLU A 82 2.32 -22.08 -12.23
CA GLU A 82 3.02 -20.84 -12.54
C GLU A 82 3.95 -20.44 -11.38
N PRO A 83 5.17 -19.94 -11.66
CA PRO A 83 6.01 -19.39 -10.61
C PRO A 83 5.29 -18.29 -9.86
N PRO A 84 5.36 -18.28 -8.54
CA PRO A 84 4.80 -17.19 -7.78
C PRO A 84 5.54 -15.88 -8.13
N VAL A 85 4.79 -14.81 -8.30
CA VAL A 85 5.31 -13.48 -8.66
C VAL A 85 4.87 -12.42 -7.64
N PRO A 86 5.67 -11.37 -7.42
CA PRO A 86 5.23 -10.21 -6.66
C PRO A 86 4.03 -9.54 -7.35
N PRO A 87 3.24 -8.73 -6.63
CA PRO A 87 2.06 -8.10 -7.21
C PRO A 87 2.45 -7.09 -8.30
N GLN A 88 1.55 -6.90 -9.26
CA GLN A 88 1.66 -5.79 -10.21
C GLN A 88 0.89 -4.59 -9.64
N THR A 89 1.63 -3.62 -9.14
CA THR A 89 1.06 -2.47 -8.43
C THR A 89 0.48 -1.43 -9.39
N GLU A 90 -0.79 -1.07 -9.18
CA GLU A 90 -1.47 -0.02 -9.94
C GLU A 90 -2.54 0.64 -9.06
N PHE A 91 -2.85 1.92 -9.34
CA PHE A 91 -3.85 2.65 -8.58
C PHE A 91 -4.51 3.78 -9.36
N SER A 92 -5.60 4.31 -8.82
CA SER A 92 -6.26 5.53 -9.28
C SER A 92 -6.69 6.42 -8.12
N ALA A 93 -7.02 7.67 -8.42
CA ALA A 93 -7.67 8.62 -7.52
C ALA A 93 -9.01 9.08 -8.14
N ASP A 94 -9.97 9.48 -7.30
CA ASP A 94 -11.23 10.07 -7.72
C ASP A 94 -11.08 11.51 -8.27
N ALA A 95 -10.14 12.27 -7.72
CA ALA A 95 -9.74 13.58 -8.19
C ALA A 95 -8.21 13.67 -8.35
N THR A 96 -7.75 14.33 -9.41
CA THR A 96 -6.33 14.64 -9.62
C THR A 96 -6.02 16.13 -9.52
N SER A 97 -7.05 16.97 -9.33
CA SER A 97 -6.88 18.41 -9.15
C SER A 97 -8.06 19.08 -8.44
N GLY A 98 -7.80 20.16 -7.72
CA GLY A 98 -8.81 20.99 -7.07
C GLY A 98 -8.21 22.09 -6.20
N GLU A 99 -9.04 22.86 -5.50
CA GLU A 99 -8.59 23.89 -4.55
C GLU A 99 -8.30 23.29 -3.17
N ALA A 100 -7.37 23.89 -2.43
CA ALA A 100 -7.09 23.50 -1.05
C ALA A 100 -8.24 23.93 -0.10
N PRO A 101 -8.66 23.09 0.87
CA PRO A 101 -8.24 21.70 1.06
C PRO A 101 -8.88 20.74 0.04
N LEU A 102 -8.07 19.85 -0.54
CA LEU A 102 -8.54 18.83 -1.48
C LEU A 102 -8.51 17.44 -0.85
N THR A 103 -9.68 16.88 -0.57
CA THR A 103 -9.82 15.47 -0.17
C THR A 103 -9.84 14.56 -1.40
N VAL A 104 -8.97 13.56 -1.42
CA VAL A 104 -8.81 12.60 -2.53
C VAL A 104 -8.95 11.18 -1.99
N SER A 105 -9.80 10.38 -2.63
CA SER A 105 -9.96 8.96 -2.36
C SER A 105 -9.12 8.14 -3.34
N PHE A 106 -8.21 7.32 -2.82
CA PHE A 106 -7.36 6.46 -3.62
C PHE A 106 -7.91 5.04 -3.70
N THR A 107 -7.76 4.43 -4.88
CA THR A 107 -8.20 3.06 -5.15
C THR A 107 -7.03 2.21 -5.61
N ASP A 108 -6.73 1.14 -4.85
CA ASP A 108 -5.85 0.06 -5.28
C ASP A 108 -6.46 -0.73 -6.44
N LEU A 109 -5.69 -0.84 -7.53
CA LEU A 109 -6.00 -1.62 -8.73
C LEU A 109 -4.95 -2.72 -8.96
N SER A 110 -4.16 -3.05 -7.94
CA SER A 110 -3.05 -4.00 -8.06
C SER A 110 -3.55 -5.43 -8.31
N SER A 111 -2.78 -6.19 -9.09
CA SER A 111 -3.00 -7.62 -9.34
C SER A 111 -1.95 -8.49 -8.65
N GLY A 112 -2.13 -9.82 -8.64
CA GLY A 112 -1.18 -10.74 -8.00
C GLY A 112 -1.36 -10.92 -6.49
N SER A 113 -2.61 -10.78 -6.01
CA SER A 113 -3.01 -11.04 -4.62
C SER A 113 -2.15 -10.31 -3.57
N PRO A 114 -2.07 -8.97 -3.61
CA PRO A 114 -1.37 -8.20 -2.60
C PRO A 114 -2.01 -8.42 -1.21
N THR A 115 -1.17 -8.50 -0.19
CA THR A 115 -1.54 -8.64 1.22
C THR A 115 -1.11 -7.45 2.08
N SER A 116 -0.38 -6.50 1.50
CA SER A 116 0.12 -5.29 2.16
C SER A 116 0.16 -4.11 1.19
N TRP A 117 -0.06 -2.90 1.73
CA TRP A 117 -0.02 -1.63 1.00
C TRP A 117 0.77 -0.60 1.81
N ALA A 118 1.51 0.27 1.13
CA ALA A 118 2.14 1.45 1.70
C ALA A 118 2.01 2.60 0.69
N TRP A 119 1.32 3.65 1.10
CA TRP A 119 1.08 4.86 0.34
C TRP A 119 1.99 5.97 0.84
N GLU A 120 2.56 6.72 -0.10
CA GLU A 120 3.26 7.97 0.14
C GLU A 120 2.60 9.02 -0.75
N PHE A 121 1.99 10.04 -0.15
CA PHE A 121 1.19 11.02 -0.87
C PHE A 121 2.02 12.18 -1.44
N GLY A 122 3.29 12.29 -1.04
CA GLY A 122 4.24 13.29 -1.55
C GLY A 122 4.21 14.64 -0.83
N ASP A 123 3.33 14.80 0.15
CA ASP A 123 3.26 15.93 1.08
C ASP A 123 3.80 15.60 2.49
N GLY A 124 4.33 14.38 2.67
CA GLY A 124 4.77 13.82 3.96
C GLY A 124 3.73 12.92 4.63
N GLY A 125 2.50 12.86 4.10
CA GLY A 125 1.48 11.91 4.53
C GLY A 125 1.71 10.51 3.96
N ALA A 126 1.29 9.50 4.74
CA ALA A 126 1.37 8.10 4.37
C ALA A 126 0.17 7.30 4.88
N SER A 127 -0.08 6.12 4.30
CA SER A 127 -1.12 5.18 4.76
C SER A 127 -0.77 3.73 4.47
N ALA A 128 -1.29 2.81 5.28
CA ALA A 128 -1.19 1.36 5.06
C ALA A 128 -2.53 0.74 4.60
N ASP A 129 -3.58 1.54 4.46
CA ASP A 129 -4.89 1.06 4.01
C ASP A 129 -4.85 0.69 2.53
N ARG A 130 -5.69 -0.27 2.13
CA ARG A 130 -5.83 -0.62 0.71
C ARG A 130 -6.41 0.53 -0.13
N ASN A 131 -7.38 1.25 0.43
CA ASN A 131 -8.14 2.31 -0.25
C ASN A 131 -8.20 3.55 0.66
N PRO A 132 -7.11 4.30 0.84
CA PRO A 132 -7.09 5.42 1.77
C PRO A 132 -7.80 6.64 1.20
N VAL A 133 -8.23 7.52 2.10
CA VAL A 133 -8.63 8.89 1.79
C VAL A 133 -7.58 9.82 2.39
N HIS A 134 -7.09 10.77 1.61
CA HIS A 134 -6.07 11.73 2.03
C HIS A 134 -6.49 13.16 1.71
N GLU A 135 -6.18 14.10 2.59
CA GLU A 135 -6.51 15.52 2.43
C GLU A 135 -5.25 16.35 2.22
N TYR A 136 -5.17 17.01 1.07
CA TYR A 136 -4.10 17.95 0.76
C TYR A 136 -4.51 19.37 1.14
N THR A 137 -3.92 19.90 2.20
CA THR A 137 -4.26 21.21 2.77
C THR A 137 -3.46 22.37 2.18
N VAL A 138 -2.34 22.09 1.52
CA VAL A 138 -1.44 23.10 0.96
C VAL A 138 -1.52 23.06 -0.58
N PRO A 139 -1.55 24.21 -1.27
CA PRO A 139 -1.41 24.25 -2.72
C PRO A 139 -0.05 23.70 -3.18
N GLY A 140 -0.04 22.85 -4.19
CA GLY A 140 1.17 22.20 -4.67
C GLY A 140 0.88 21.10 -5.70
N THR A 141 1.95 20.52 -6.24
CA THR A 141 1.87 19.33 -7.09
C THR A 141 2.54 18.17 -6.38
N TYR A 142 1.80 17.08 -6.19
CA TYR A 142 2.21 15.97 -5.34
C TYR A 142 2.43 14.69 -6.15
N THR A 143 3.55 14.04 -5.88
CA THR A 143 3.90 12.73 -6.46
C THR A 143 3.42 11.64 -5.53
N VAL A 144 2.54 10.78 -6.02
CA VAL A 144 1.95 9.69 -5.23
C VAL A 144 2.64 8.38 -5.55
N THR A 145 3.03 7.64 -4.52
CA THR A 145 3.58 6.28 -4.65
C THR A 145 2.73 5.28 -3.88
N LEU A 146 2.35 4.18 -4.52
CA LEU A 146 1.81 3.00 -3.87
C LEU A 146 2.85 1.88 -3.95
N THR A 147 3.17 1.25 -2.83
CA THR A 147 3.90 0.00 -2.77
C THR A 147 2.96 -1.10 -2.31
N ALA A 148 2.67 -2.07 -3.17
CA ALA A 148 1.90 -3.26 -2.82
C ALA A 148 2.82 -4.47 -2.70
N GLY A 149 2.54 -5.35 -1.74
CA GLY A 149 3.37 -6.53 -1.48
C GLY A 149 2.58 -7.78 -1.13
N ASN A 150 3.14 -8.94 -1.44
CA ASN A 150 2.68 -10.27 -1.03
C ASN A 150 3.87 -11.08 -0.47
N GLU A 151 3.66 -12.36 -0.15
CA GLU A 151 4.72 -13.24 0.38
C GLU A 151 5.92 -13.44 -0.58
N PHE A 152 5.75 -13.10 -1.86
CA PHE A 152 6.75 -13.25 -2.92
C PHE A 152 7.51 -11.95 -3.23
N GLY A 153 7.15 -10.83 -2.59
CA GLY A 153 7.83 -9.56 -2.70
C GLY A 153 6.88 -8.37 -2.85
N SER A 154 7.44 -7.20 -3.13
CA SER A 154 6.70 -5.95 -3.25
C SER A 154 7.15 -5.15 -4.46
N ILE A 155 6.22 -4.44 -5.09
CA ILE A 155 6.48 -3.54 -6.22
C ILE A 155 5.90 -2.17 -5.90
N ALA A 156 6.67 -1.13 -6.21
CA ALA A 156 6.24 0.26 -6.11
C ALA A 156 5.74 0.78 -7.46
N ARG A 157 4.69 1.59 -7.43
CA ARG A 157 4.16 2.36 -8.55
C ARG A 157 4.14 3.83 -8.13
N THR A 158 4.93 4.64 -8.82
CA THR A 158 4.99 6.09 -8.61
C THR A 158 4.35 6.82 -9.78
N ARG A 159 3.47 7.77 -9.48
CA ARG A 159 2.91 8.72 -10.44
C ARG A 159 3.37 10.13 -10.07
N GLU A 160 4.31 10.66 -10.86
CA GLU A 160 4.87 11.99 -10.66
C GLU A 160 3.83 13.08 -10.91
N GLY A 161 3.75 14.04 -9.99
CA GLY A 161 2.82 15.17 -10.09
C GLY A 161 1.35 14.77 -10.28
N TYR A 162 0.94 13.65 -9.68
CA TYR A 162 -0.36 13.04 -9.91
C TYR A 162 -1.53 13.87 -9.39
N ILE A 163 -1.33 14.58 -8.27
CA ILE A 163 -2.34 15.46 -7.67
C ILE A 163 -1.87 16.91 -7.76
N THR A 164 -2.74 17.81 -8.22
CA THR A 164 -2.47 19.26 -8.28
C THR A 164 -3.48 20.05 -7.46
N VAL A 165 -3.02 20.69 -6.41
CA VAL A 165 -3.85 21.51 -5.52
C VAL A 165 -3.56 22.98 -5.76
N THR A 166 -4.60 23.77 -6.02
CA THR A 166 -4.50 25.22 -6.20
C THR A 166 -4.95 25.97 -4.95
N ALA A 167 -4.51 27.22 -4.78
CA ALA A 167 -5.07 28.06 -3.73
C ALA A 167 -6.55 28.35 -4.04
N PRO A 168 -7.41 28.44 -3.01
CA PRO A 168 -8.78 28.91 -3.21
C PRO A 168 -8.77 30.32 -3.80
N ALA A 169 -9.73 30.60 -4.69
CA ALA A 169 -9.89 31.94 -5.23
C ALA A 169 -10.03 32.97 -4.07
N PRO A 170 -9.34 34.13 -4.15
CA PRO A 170 -9.54 35.17 -3.15
C PRO A 170 -11.03 35.56 -3.13
N PRO A 171 -11.59 35.89 -1.96
CA PRO A 171 -12.96 36.39 -1.92
C PRO A 171 -13.08 37.58 -2.88
N PRO A 172 -14.23 37.74 -3.58
CA PRO A 172 -14.42 38.90 -4.43
C PRO A 172 -14.17 40.14 -3.57
N THR A 173 -13.17 40.94 -3.95
CA THR A 173 -12.97 42.26 -3.37
C THR A 173 -14.21 43.06 -3.74
N ASP A 174 -15.13 43.23 -2.79
CA ASP A 174 -16.22 44.18 -2.92
C ASP A 174 -15.57 45.54 -3.23
N PRO A 175 -15.93 46.24 -4.32
CA PRO A 175 -15.48 47.60 -4.51
C PRO A 175 -16.05 48.44 -3.37
N THR A 176 -15.20 48.63 -2.35
CA THR A 176 -15.14 49.72 -1.37
C THR A 176 -16.29 50.71 -1.54
N GLU A 177 -17.17 50.76 -0.54
CA GLU A 177 -18.10 51.86 -0.31
C GLU A 177 -17.48 53.17 -0.81
N GLU A 178 -18.13 53.78 -1.80
CA GLU A 178 -17.85 55.14 -2.21
C GLU A 178 -17.77 56.01 -0.94
N PRO A 179 -16.69 56.78 -0.71
CA PRO A 179 -16.59 57.60 0.48
C PRO A 179 -17.80 58.53 0.51
N THR A 180 -18.71 58.30 1.44
CA THR A 180 -19.85 59.18 1.66
C THR A 180 -19.26 60.54 2.00
N ALA A 181 -19.46 61.50 1.10
CA ALA A 181 -19.09 62.88 1.35
C ALA A 181 -19.65 63.30 2.72
N PRO A 182 -18.88 64.02 3.55
CA PRO A 182 -19.44 64.55 4.80
C PRO A 182 -20.69 65.36 4.46
N PRO A 183 -21.75 65.31 5.27
CA PRO A 183 -22.96 66.07 5.00
C PRO A 183 -22.60 67.55 4.82
N THR A 184 -22.97 68.10 3.67
CA THR A 184 -22.94 69.54 3.42
C THR A 184 -23.85 70.20 4.46
N GLU A 185 -23.26 70.87 5.45
CA GLU A 185 -24.01 71.72 6.36
C GLU A 185 -24.73 72.80 5.55
N GLU A 186 -26.06 72.75 5.51
CA GLU A 186 -26.88 73.86 5.02
C GLU A 186 -26.77 75.05 6.00
N PRO A 187 -26.60 76.30 5.52
CA PRO A 187 -26.62 77.45 6.42
C PRO A 187 -28.02 77.59 7.02
N THR A 188 -28.11 77.27 8.32
CA THR A 188 -29.34 77.43 9.10
C THR A 188 -29.67 78.92 9.17
N GLY A 189 -30.77 79.31 8.53
CA GLY A 189 -31.32 80.66 8.65
C GLY A 189 -31.68 80.97 10.10
N GLU A 190 -31.22 82.13 10.58
CA GLU A 190 -31.63 82.73 11.85
C GLU A 190 -33.16 82.87 11.94
N PRO A 191 -33.74 82.56 13.10
CA PRO A 191 -34.85 83.35 13.61
C PRO A 191 -34.52 83.99 14.96
N THR A 192 -34.61 85.31 14.92
CA THR A 192 -34.98 86.29 15.96
C THR A 192 -35.22 85.81 17.41
N ARG A 193 -34.52 86.52 18.31
CA ARG A 193 -34.76 86.74 19.75
C ARG A 193 -36.22 86.63 20.22
N ASP A 194 -36.41 86.02 21.39
CA ASP A 194 -36.94 86.69 22.60
C ASP A 194 -36.61 85.86 23.87
N PRO A 195 -36.74 86.44 25.08
CA PRO A 195 -35.92 86.17 26.26
C PRO A 195 -36.65 85.29 27.29
N ASP A 196 -35.97 85.05 28.42
CA ASP A 196 -36.43 84.29 29.59
C ASP A 196 -36.21 82.77 29.49
N ASP A 197 -35.09 82.28 30.03
CA ASP A 197 -35.17 81.39 31.20
C ASP A 197 -33.82 81.32 31.92
N ASP A 198 -33.78 81.95 33.09
CA ASP A 198 -32.74 81.83 34.10
C ASP A 198 -32.87 80.47 34.81
N ARG A 199 -31.77 79.70 34.92
CA ARG A 199 -31.32 78.95 36.13
C ARG A 199 -30.11 78.07 35.76
N TRP A 200 -28.92 78.31 36.33
CA TRP A 200 -28.42 77.73 37.61
C TRP A 200 -28.64 76.20 37.62
N ARG A 201 -27.69 75.29 37.84
CA ARG A 201 -26.48 75.28 38.67
C ARG A 201 -25.90 73.85 38.66
N ASP A 202 -24.60 73.74 38.99
CA ASP A 202 -23.93 72.75 39.86
C ASP A 202 -24.00 71.26 39.42
N ASP A 203 -22.86 70.63 39.09
CA ASP A 203 -21.87 70.00 39.99
C ASP A 203 -22.26 68.56 40.36
N ASP A 204 -21.23 67.77 40.67
CA ASP A 204 -21.27 66.51 41.42
C ASP A 204 -21.79 65.30 40.61
N ASP A 205 -21.30 64.07 40.72
CA ASP A 205 -20.33 63.33 41.55
C ASP A 205 -20.54 61.89 41.01
N ASP A 206 -19.55 61.03 40.77
CA ASP A 206 -18.81 60.20 41.75
C ASP A 206 -18.89 58.75 41.25
N ASP A 207 -17.88 57.97 41.67
CA ASP A 207 -17.99 56.55 42.10
C ASP A 207 -18.25 55.48 41.02
N ASP A 208 -17.67 54.28 41.05
CA ASP A 208 -16.64 53.64 41.89
C ASP A 208 -16.50 52.20 41.36
N ASP A 209 -15.49 51.46 41.85
CA ASP A 209 -15.50 50.01 42.12
C ASP A 209 -15.50 49.04 40.90
N ASP A 210 -14.89 47.85 40.90
CA ASP A 210 -14.18 46.99 41.85
C ASP A 210 -13.73 45.76 41.02
N ASP A 211 -12.49 45.27 41.07
CA ASP A 211 -11.91 44.23 41.96
C ASP A 211 -11.85 42.80 41.35
N ASP A 212 -10.81 42.10 41.83
CA ASP A 212 -10.52 40.65 41.95
C ASP A 212 -10.06 39.87 40.69
N ASP A 213 -8.80 39.42 40.60
CA ASP A 213 -8.05 38.38 41.36
C ASP A 213 -8.52 36.94 41.12
N ASP A 214 -7.63 36.09 40.58
CA ASP A 214 -7.21 34.83 41.22
C ASP A 214 -6.22 34.02 40.35
N ASP A 215 -5.09 33.70 40.98
CA ASP A 215 -4.03 32.75 40.60
C ASP A 215 -4.50 31.29 40.73
N ASP A 216 -3.87 30.35 40.01
CA ASP A 216 -3.48 29.04 40.59
C ASP A 216 -2.51 28.26 39.68
N ASP A 217 -1.35 27.96 40.25
CA ASP A 217 -0.28 27.06 39.79
C ASP A 217 -0.68 25.57 39.97
N ASP A 218 -0.16 24.66 39.12
CA ASP A 218 0.03 23.26 39.52
C ASP A 218 1.22 22.63 38.76
N ASP A 219 2.30 22.37 39.51
CA ASP A 219 3.51 21.62 39.14
C ASP A 219 3.32 20.12 39.46
N GLY A 220 3.89 19.23 38.64
CA GLY A 220 3.94 17.80 38.92
C GLY A 220 5.04 17.05 38.18
N ASP A 221 6.23 17.03 38.78
CA ASP A 221 7.33 16.07 38.52
C ASP A 221 7.01 14.69 39.12
N ASP A 222 7.40 13.60 38.46
CA ASP A 222 7.81 12.35 39.15
C ASP A 222 8.61 11.41 38.21
N ASP A 223 9.85 11.12 38.64
CA ASP A 223 10.81 10.16 38.11
C ASP A 223 10.41 8.68 38.40
N ASP A 224 10.77 7.72 37.53
CA ASP A 224 11.04 6.34 37.98
C ASP A 224 12.13 5.63 37.16
N ASP A 225 13.20 5.29 37.87
CA ASP A 225 14.40 4.55 37.47
C ASP A 225 14.16 3.02 37.49
N GLY A 226 14.80 2.26 36.59
CA GLY A 226 14.62 0.81 36.55
C GLY A 226 15.65 -0.05 35.80
N ASP A 227 16.94 0.09 36.13
CA ASP A 227 18.04 -0.81 35.72
C ASP A 227 17.88 -2.24 36.31
N ARG A 228 17.88 -3.29 35.46
CA ARG A 228 18.23 -4.68 35.85
C ARG A 228 19.00 -5.45 34.76
N ARG A 229 20.33 -5.39 34.88
CA ARG A 229 21.35 -6.47 34.79
C ARG A 229 20.96 -7.89 34.30
N ARG A 230 21.80 -8.36 33.34
CA ARG A 230 22.47 -9.68 33.18
C ARG A 230 21.62 -10.97 33.18
N ASP A 231 21.76 -11.77 32.11
CA ASP A 231 22.34 -13.11 32.29
C ASP A 231 22.93 -13.73 31.01
N ASP A 232 24.02 -14.44 31.26
CA ASP A 232 24.93 -15.16 30.40
C ASP A 232 24.37 -16.59 30.17
N ARG A 233 24.45 -17.15 28.95
CA ARG A 233 24.55 -18.61 28.74
C ARG A 233 24.89 -19.01 27.30
N ARG A 234 26.12 -19.50 27.16
CA ARG A 234 26.62 -20.42 26.12
C ARG A 234 25.89 -21.78 26.12
N ARG A 235 25.76 -22.38 24.93
CA ARG A 235 25.97 -23.81 24.56
C ARG A 235 25.52 -23.98 23.09
N ASP A 236 26.40 -24.18 22.10
CA ASP A 236 27.15 -25.40 21.72
C ASP A 236 26.31 -26.68 21.68
N GLU A 237 26.22 -27.28 20.48
CA GLU A 237 26.04 -28.71 20.09
C GLU A 237 25.24 -28.77 18.77
N ARG A 238 25.85 -28.81 17.57
CA ARG A 238 26.57 -29.92 16.91
C ARG A 238 25.78 -31.25 16.91
N TRP A 239 25.04 -31.51 15.82
CA TRP A 239 24.66 -32.86 15.42
C TRP A 239 25.26 -33.19 14.05
N ARG A 240 26.01 -34.30 14.04
CA ARG A 240 26.33 -35.10 12.87
C ARG A 240 25.20 -36.08 12.63
#